data_AF-A0A856ME28-F1
#
_entry.id   AF-A0A856ME28-F1
#
_cell.length_a   1.000
_cell.length_b   1.000
_cell.length_c   1.000
_cell.angle_alpha   90.00
_cell.angle_beta   90.00
_cell.angle_gamma   90.00
#
_symmetry.space_group_name_H-M   'P 1'
#
loop_
_entity.id
_entity.type
_entity.pdbx_description
1 polymer ?
#
loop_
_entity_poly.entity_id
_entity_poly.type
_entity_poly.pdbx_seq_one_letter_code
_entity_poly.pdbx_strand_id
1 'polypeptide(L)'
;MDFEYYRNDEGAPANSNRQSLLASGWRPFHRELDWEFVWQLLCHDRQEFTQKSFNLASNFAEILGRHNYTWWANLLSVVSDNTRYEVEKYWNYITPDPLSPDYRYKDILSTETPIVQFVSRNSIPIDYVLNRLQEITVLRVLDVLGCPHIITQYYLERDFYFPVEKFVNWERLDVLNTVYAYWSKNDVWLQINSFDRGRRQYTLLAKNLAPLVNKATHDLAIMLSGYQTRVGKLYSQFPIRSFPEDIQNFTDLVQQAILNQKQLAVLVHGEPGTGKTAWTQAVAKEILVPLGYVIFILDHDAIANFVPPTYLERICIIINEADNLAQNRATEVAQYNNKTEHILSLLDGTLYQSVIDDSGIHIQQQLVVLMTCNTTERLDPAMLRKGRVDLMCEFTQRFV
;
A
#
# COMPACT_ATOMS: atom_id res chain seq x y z
N MET A 1 27.88 22.05 -31.85
CA MET A 1 26.95 22.68 -32.80
C MET A 1 25.58 22.54 -32.21
N ASP A 2 25.03 23.69 -31.87
CA ASP A 2 23.91 23.91 -30.97
C ASP A 2 22.60 23.39 -31.55
N PHE A 3 21.76 22.81 -30.70
CA PHE A 3 20.33 22.70 -30.94
C PHE A 3 19.59 23.25 -29.72
N GLU A 4 18.94 24.37 -29.98
CA GLU A 4 18.22 25.24 -29.05
C GLU A 4 17.12 24.50 -28.29
N TYR A 5 17.28 24.43 -26.97
CA TYR A 5 16.20 24.20 -26.01
C TYR A 5 15.57 25.55 -25.66
N TYR A 6 14.60 26.01 -26.45
CA TYR A 6 13.62 27.00 -25.99
C TYR A 6 12.30 26.74 -26.72
N ARG A 7 11.46 25.88 -26.13
CA ARG A 7 10.03 25.86 -26.45
C ARG A 7 9.35 26.70 -25.37
N ASN A 8 8.95 27.90 -25.76
CA ASN A 8 8.09 28.78 -24.98
C ASN A 8 6.83 28.01 -24.55
N ASP A 9 6.71 27.77 -23.24
CA ASP A 9 5.45 27.46 -22.57
C ASP A 9 4.64 28.75 -22.41
N GLU A 10 4.30 29.38 -23.54
CA GLU A 10 3.25 30.40 -23.58
C GLU A 10 1.94 29.72 -23.96
N GLY A 11 1.13 29.40 -22.94
CA GLY A 11 -0.23 28.93 -23.15
C GLY A 11 -0.67 27.76 -22.27
N ALA A 12 -0.30 27.73 -20.99
CA ALA A 12 -1.11 26.98 -20.03
C ALA A 12 -2.49 27.68 -19.95
N PRO A 13 -3.61 27.00 -20.23
CA PRO A 13 -4.92 27.62 -20.03
C PRO A 13 -5.04 27.96 -18.55
N ALA A 14 -5.24 29.24 -18.25
CA ALA A 14 -5.53 29.74 -16.92
C ALA A 14 -6.78 29.00 -16.41
N ASN A 15 -6.54 27.99 -15.56
CA ASN A 15 -7.58 27.13 -15.02
C ASN A 15 -8.38 27.98 -14.01
N SER A 16 -9.45 28.61 -14.49
CA SER A 16 -10.32 29.59 -13.82
C SER A 16 -11.15 29.02 -12.66
N ASN A 17 -10.80 27.83 -12.16
CA ASN A 17 -11.53 27.11 -11.11
C ASN A 17 -10.67 26.74 -9.89
N ARG A 18 -9.49 27.35 -9.70
CA ARG A 18 -8.77 27.22 -8.42
C ARG A 18 -9.48 28.08 -7.37
N GLN A 19 -10.49 27.50 -6.72
CA GLN A 19 -10.99 28.03 -5.44
C GLN A 19 -9.77 28.29 -4.55
N SER A 20 -9.65 29.50 -4.01
CA SER A 20 -8.61 29.79 -3.02
C SER A 20 -8.68 28.72 -1.94
N LEU A 21 -7.56 28.13 -1.51
CA LEU A 21 -7.52 27.13 -0.43
C LEU A 21 -8.34 27.59 0.81
N LEU A 22 -8.39 28.90 1.04
CA LEU A 22 -9.20 29.54 2.07
C LEU A 22 -10.71 29.27 1.93
N ALA A 23 -11.23 29.27 0.70
CA ALA A 23 -12.63 29.00 0.39
C ALA A 23 -13.01 27.53 0.62
N SER A 24 -12.06 26.61 0.41
CA SER A 24 -12.23 25.19 0.74
C SER A 24 -11.94 24.86 2.20
N GLY A 25 -11.67 25.87 3.03
CA GLY A 25 -11.60 25.75 4.48
C GLY A 25 -10.20 25.57 5.05
N TRP A 26 -9.16 25.57 4.20
CA TRP A 26 -7.77 25.58 4.65
C TRP A 26 -7.43 26.91 5.31
N ARG A 27 -6.50 26.86 6.25
CA ARG A 27 -5.98 28.03 6.94
C ARG A 27 -4.47 28.12 6.76
N PRO A 28 -3.91 29.33 6.64
CA PRO A 28 -2.46 29.48 6.67
C PRO A 28 -1.94 28.92 7.99
N PHE A 29 -0.93 28.08 7.91
CA PHE A 29 -0.24 27.54 9.07
C PHE A 29 0.76 28.60 9.54
N HIS A 30 0.56 29.10 10.74
CA HIS A 30 1.51 30.00 11.39
C HIS A 30 2.33 29.18 12.37
N ARG A 31 3.65 29.13 12.15
CA ARG A 31 4.57 28.47 13.08
C ARG A 31 4.56 29.25 14.40
N GLU A 32 4.26 28.57 15.50
CA GLU A 32 4.32 29.15 16.83
C GLU A 32 5.78 29.25 17.30
N LEU A 33 6.09 30.28 18.09
CA LEU A 33 7.42 30.42 18.68
C LEU A 33 7.57 29.46 19.84
N ASP A 34 8.52 28.54 19.71
CA ASP A 34 8.97 27.70 20.80
C ASP A 34 10.24 28.32 21.43
N TRP A 35 10.09 28.83 22.65
CA TRP A 35 11.19 29.44 23.40
C TRP A 35 12.32 28.45 23.71
N GLU A 36 12.00 27.17 23.84
CA GLU A 36 13.01 26.13 24.09
C GLU A 36 13.87 25.91 22.85
N PHE A 37 13.26 25.86 21.67
CA PHE A 37 13.96 25.75 20.39
C PHE A 37 14.87 26.96 20.14
N VAL A 38 14.38 28.18 20.37
CA VAL A 38 15.19 29.41 20.25
C VAL A 38 16.38 29.39 21.21
N TRP A 39 16.19 28.91 22.43
CA TRP A 39 17.27 28.76 23.40
C TRP A 39 18.31 27.72 22.94
N GLN A 40 17.88 26.58 22.43
CA GLN A 40 18.77 25.55 21.88
C GLN A 40 19.57 26.08 20.68
N LEU A 41 18.93 26.85 19.80
CA LEU A 41 19.55 27.49 18.64
C LEU A 41 20.60 28.52 19.05
N LEU A 42 20.31 29.34 20.07
CA LEU A 42 21.27 30.30 20.65
C LEU A 42 22.49 29.61 21.26
N CYS A 43 22.32 28.44 21.86
CA CYS A 43 23.40 27.67 22.47
C CYS A 43 24.28 26.93 21.44
N HIS A 44 23.69 26.37 20.38
CA HIS A 44 24.43 25.58 19.39
C HIS A 44 24.96 26.40 18.20
N ASP A 45 24.19 27.37 17.72
CA ASP A 45 24.45 28.05 16.44
C ASP A 45 24.42 29.58 16.56
N ARG A 46 25.24 30.09 17.48
CA ARG A 46 25.29 31.52 17.82
C ARG A 46 25.72 32.41 16.64
N GLN A 47 26.58 31.91 15.77
CA GLN A 47 27.12 32.70 14.66
C GLN A 47 26.10 32.88 13.54
N GLU A 48 25.41 31.82 13.12
CA GLU A 48 24.39 31.93 12.08
C GLU A 48 23.17 32.73 12.56
N PHE A 49 22.76 32.54 13.83
CA PHE A 49 21.66 33.29 14.42
C PHE A 49 21.95 34.80 14.46
N THR A 50 23.14 35.19 14.89
CA THR A 50 23.54 36.61 14.91
C THR A 50 23.59 37.18 13.51
N GLN A 51 24.17 36.47 12.54
CA GLN A 51 24.23 36.92 11.15
C GLN A 51 22.85 37.12 10.53
N LYS A 52 21.94 36.15 10.68
CA LYS A 52 20.57 36.25 10.15
C LYS A 52 19.77 37.38 10.82
N SER A 53 19.95 37.57 12.13
CA SER A 53 19.32 38.67 12.87
C SER A 53 19.83 40.04 12.40
N PHE A 54 21.15 40.17 12.18
CA PHE A 54 21.75 41.40 11.64
C PHE A 54 21.29 41.70 10.21
N ASN A 55 21.21 40.69 9.34
CA ASN A 55 20.71 40.86 7.97
C ASN A 55 19.28 41.39 7.96
N LEU A 56 18.40 40.81 8.78
CA LEU A 56 17.02 41.28 8.91
C LEU A 56 16.98 42.72 9.43
N ALA A 57 17.72 43.03 10.50
CA ALA A 57 17.79 44.39 11.04
C ALA A 57 18.34 45.41 10.02
N SER A 58 19.36 45.02 9.24
CA SER A 58 19.93 45.84 8.17
C SER A 58 18.91 46.12 7.07
N ASN A 59 18.14 45.11 6.65
CA ASN A 59 17.07 45.29 5.66
C ASN A 59 16.00 46.28 6.15
N PHE A 60 15.56 46.16 7.41
CA PHE A 60 14.62 47.13 8.00
C PHE A 60 15.22 48.54 8.08
N ALA A 61 16.48 48.66 8.49
CA ALA A 61 17.17 49.95 8.59
C ALA A 61 17.34 50.62 7.22
N GLU A 62 17.68 49.84 6.18
CA GLU A 62 17.79 50.34 4.81
C GLU A 62 16.45 50.86 4.30
N ILE A 63 15.35 50.11 4.52
CA ILE A 63 14.01 50.49 4.07
C ILE A 63 13.51 51.76 4.78
N LEU A 64 13.69 51.84 6.10
CA LEU A 64 13.25 52.98 6.89
C LEU A 64 14.13 54.22 6.68
N GLY A 65 15.41 54.02 6.36
CA GLY A 65 16.41 55.07 6.13
C GLY A 65 16.40 55.69 4.72
N ARG A 66 15.52 55.26 3.81
CA ARG A 66 15.45 55.83 2.45
C ARG A 66 14.97 57.28 2.49
N HIS A 67 15.84 58.22 2.12
CA HIS A 67 15.49 59.65 2.04
C HIS A 67 14.81 60.05 0.71
N ASN A 68 14.80 59.16 -0.28
CA ASN A 68 14.22 59.42 -1.61
C ASN A 68 12.69 59.27 -1.66
N TYR A 69 12.09 58.75 -0.59
CA TYR A 69 10.65 58.53 -0.48
C TYR A 69 10.11 59.22 0.78
N THR A 70 8.80 59.45 0.82
CA THR A 70 8.13 59.95 2.02
C THR A 70 8.16 58.89 3.12
N TRP A 71 8.18 59.33 4.38
CA TRP A 71 8.25 58.44 5.54
C TRP A 71 7.14 57.37 5.57
N TRP A 72 5.94 57.68 5.07
CA TRP A 72 4.82 56.74 4.98
C TRP A 72 4.99 55.74 3.82
N ALA A 73 5.69 56.11 2.75
CA ALA A 73 6.01 55.18 1.66
C ALA A 73 7.07 54.16 2.11
N ASN A 74 8.03 54.58 2.93
CA ASN A 74 8.97 53.67 3.59
C ASN A 74 8.23 52.66 4.49
N LEU A 75 7.26 53.14 5.27
CA LEU A 75 6.41 52.28 6.10
C LEU A 75 5.59 51.29 5.27
N LEU A 76 5.00 51.71 4.15
CA LEU A 76 4.31 50.79 3.23
C LEU A 76 5.26 49.77 2.61
N SER A 77 6.49 50.17 2.30
CA SER A 77 7.48 49.27 1.73
C SER A 77 7.98 48.22 2.72
N VAL A 78 7.89 48.46 4.03
CA VAL A 78 8.13 47.43 5.06
C VAL A 78 7.09 46.31 4.97
N VAL A 79 5.88 46.60 4.50
CA VAL A 79 4.79 45.63 4.29
C VAL A 79 4.84 45.02 2.88
N SER A 80 5.84 45.38 2.07
CA SER A 80 5.99 44.83 0.72
C SER A 80 6.32 43.34 0.73
N ASP A 81 6.00 42.66 -0.37
CA ASP A 81 6.25 41.22 -0.53
C ASP A 81 7.73 40.83 -0.34
N ASN A 82 8.65 41.71 -0.75
CA ASN A 82 10.09 41.46 -0.60
C ASN A 82 10.54 41.47 0.87
N THR A 83 10.05 42.44 1.66
CA THR A 83 10.38 42.52 3.09
C THR A 83 9.70 41.40 3.86
N ARG A 84 8.47 41.03 3.45
CA ARG A 84 7.75 39.90 4.00
C ARG A 84 8.50 38.58 3.79
N TYR A 85 9.09 38.37 2.62
CA TYR A 85 9.92 37.19 2.34
C TYR A 85 11.13 37.09 3.30
N GLU A 86 11.85 38.20 3.53
CA GLU A 86 12.99 38.22 4.46
C GLU A 86 12.56 37.98 5.92
N VAL A 87 11.39 38.50 6.32
CA VAL A 87 10.80 38.22 7.64
C VAL A 87 10.37 36.76 7.76
N GLU A 88 9.69 36.20 6.76
CA GLU A 88 9.26 34.80 6.73
C GLU A 88 10.47 33.86 6.74
N LYS A 89 11.55 34.19 6.03
CA LYS A 89 12.81 33.44 6.03
C LYS A 89 13.47 33.42 7.41
N TYR A 90 13.51 34.55 8.11
CA TYR A 90 14.01 34.60 9.48
C TYR A 90 13.08 33.87 10.45
N TRP A 91 11.77 34.03 10.29
CA TRP A 91 10.77 33.34 11.09
C TRP A 91 10.92 31.82 10.99
N ASN A 92 11.02 31.29 9.77
CA ASN A 92 11.24 29.87 9.51
C ASN A 92 12.53 29.33 10.14
N TYR A 93 13.57 30.16 10.28
CA TYR A 93 14.82 29.77 10.93
C TYR A 93 14.71 29.69 12.46
N ILE A 94 13.94 30.59 13.09
CA ILE A 94 13.80 30.63 14.55
C ILE A 94 12.68 29.72 15.08
N THR A 95 11.86 29.16 14.21
CA THR A 95 10.80 28.21 14.56
C THR A 95 11.17 26.79 14.14
N PRO A 96 10.76 25.75 14.88
CA PRO A 96 10.98 24.37 14.46
C PRO A 96 10.28 24.11 13.11
N ASP A 97 10.88 23.23 12.33
CA ASP A 97 10.27 22.80 11.07
C ASP A 97 8.98 22.04 11.34
N PRO A 98 7.96 22.20 10.46
CA PRO A 98 6.73 21.45 10.58
C PRO A 98 7.04 19.96 10.49
N LEU A 99 6.23 19.18 11.20
CA LEU A 99 6.27 17.73 11.08
C LEU A 99 6.12 17.36 9.60
N SER A 100 7.12 16.65 9.08
CA SER A 100 7.17 16.16 7.71
C SER A 100 7.32 14.64 7.74
N PRO A 101 6.88 13.94 6.67
CA PRO A 101 7.05 12.50 6.60
C PRO A 101 8.52 12.13 6.68
N ASP A 102 8.88 11.23 7.59
CA ASP A 102 10.23 10.69 7.63
C ASP A 102 10.37 9.63 6.52
N TYR A 103 10.98 10.05 5.41
CA TYR A 103 11.26 9.17 4.27
C TYR A 103 12.27 8.05 4.58
N ARG A 104 12.84 7.99 5.80
CA ARG A 104 13.65 6.86 6.26
C ARG A 104 12.80 5.67 6.71
N TYR A 105 11.48 5.84 6.81
CA TYR A 105 10.58 4.72 7.07
C TYR A 105 10.69 3.67 5.97
N LYS A 106 10.76 2.41 6.41
CA LYS A 106 11.01 1.27 5.54
C LYS A 106 9.74 0.75 4.87
N ASP A 107 8.60 0.86 5.55
CA ASP A 107 7.33 0.37 5.04
C ASP A 107 6.59 1.49 4.31
N ILE A 108 6.48 1.32 2.99
CA ILE A 108 5.77 2.24 2.10
C ILE A 108 4.70 1.44 1.36
N LEU A 109 3.45 1.90 1.44
CA LEU A 109 2.34 1.33 0.68
C LEU A 109 1.67 2.42 -0.15
N SER A 110 1.88 2.40 -1.46
CA SER A 110 1.34 3.38 -2.39
C SER A 110 0.27 2.80 -3.31
N THR A 111 -0.80 3.53 -3.59
CA THR A 111 -1.82 3.12 -4.56
C THR A 111 -2.36 4.33 -5.33
N GLU A 112 -2.84 4.11 -6.56
CA GLU A 112 -3.54 5.11 -7.35
C GLU A 112 -5.05 4.84 -7.34
N THR A 113 -5.84 5.90 -7.20
CA THR A 113 -7.32 5.82 -7.17
C THR A 113 -7.90 6.86 -8.13
N PRO A 114 -8.88 6.51 -8.98
CA PRO A 114 -9.38 5.15 -9.23
C PRO A 114 -8.46 4.36 -10.16
N ILE A 115 -8.33 3.05 -9.91
CA ILE A 115 -7.61 2.15 -10.83
C ILE A 115 -8.44 1.93 -12.09
N VAL A 116 -7.87 2.29 -13.24
CA VAL A 116 -8.48 2.07 -14.55
C VAL A 116 -8.10 0.69 -15.06
N GLN A 117 -9.10 -0.16 -15.33
CA GLN A 117 -8.87 -1.46 -15.95
C GLN A 117 -8.53 -1.27 -17.44
N PHE A 118 -7.33 -1.65 -17.85
CA PHE A 118 -7.02 -1.85 -19.26
C PHE A 118 -7.55 -3.22 -19.68
N VAL A 119 -8.74 -3.24 -20.31
CA VAL A 119 -9.38 -4.48 -20.75
C VAL A 119 -8.63 -5.02 -21.97
N SER A 120 -7.75 -5.98 -21.74
CA SER A 120 -7.21 -6.89 -22.75
C SER A 120 -8.12 -8.12 -22.82
N ARG A 121 -8.54 -8.55 -24.02
CA ARG A 121 -9.39 -9.75 -24.19
C ARG A 121 -8.61 -11.06 -23.97
N ASN A 122 -7.27 -11.01 -23.94
CA ASN A 122 -6.40 -12.18 -24.06
C ASN A 122 -5.56 -12.48 -22.81
N SER A 123 -5.71 -11.70 -21.72
CA SER A 123 -4.95 -11.94 -20.50
C SER A 123 -5.79 -11.65 -19.26
N ILE A 124 -5.66 -12.50 -18.24
CA ILE A 124 -6.13 -12.21 -16.88
C ILE A 124 -5.22 -11.08 -16.37
N PRO A 125 -5.74 -9.86 -16.12
CA PRO A 125 -4.89 -8.79 -15.62
C PRO A 125 -4.71 -8.99 -14.12
N ILE A 126 -3.85 -9.94 -13.73
CA ILE A 126 -3.53 -10.21 -12.31
C ILE A 126 -3.07 -8.92 -11.65
N ASP A 127 -2.23 -8.14 -12.33
CA ASP A 127 -1.75 -6.84 -11.87
C ASP A 127 -2.90 -5.89 -11.54
N TYR A 128 -3.96 -5.86 -12.35
CA TYR A 128 -5.14 -5.04 -12.05
C TYR A 128 -5.80 -5.47 -10.74
N VAL A 129 -5.92 -6.77 -10.49
CA VAL A 129 -6.56 -7.31 -9.29
C VAL A 129 -5.69 -7.12 -8.06
N LEU A 130 -4.37 -7.30 -8.19
CA LEU A 130 -3.42 -7.02 -7.10
C LEU A 130 -3.39 -5.52 -6.77
N ASN A 131 -3.39 -4.65 -7.78
CA ASN A 131 -3.50 -3.21 -7.57
C ASN A 131 -4.84 -2.85 -6.93
N ARG A 132 -5.95 -3.48 -7.36
CA ARG A 132 -7.27 -3.29 -6.77
C ARG A 132 -7.34 -3.76 -5.31
N LEU A 133 -6.70 -4.87 -4.99
CA LEU A 133 -6.54 -5.32 -3.61
C LEU A 133 -5.77 -4.30 -2.79
N GLN A 134 -4.67 -3.77 -3.32
CA GLN A 134 -3.84 -2.77 -2.66
C GLN A 134 -4.62 -1.47 -2.43
N GLU A 135 -5.39 -1.01 -3.41
CA GLU A 135 -6.30 0.14 -3.27
C GLU A 135 -7.31 -0.08 -2.15
N ILE A 136 -8.02 -1.21 -2.15
CA ILE A 136 -8.97 -1.57 -1.09
C ILE A 136 -8.27 -1.64 0.27
N THR A 137 -7.05 -2.17 0.32
CA THR A 137 -6.26 -2.28 1.54
C THR A 137 -5.92 -0.90 2.09
N VAL A 138 -5.37 0.01 1.27
CA VAL A 138 -5.03 1.38 1.69
C VAL A 138 -6.28 2.12 2.16
N LEU A 139 -7.38 2.05 1.42
CA LEU A 139 -8.63 2.72 1.82
C LEU A 139 -9.17 2.17 3.14
N ARG A 140 -9.16 0.85 3.34
CA ARG A 140 -9.55 0.24 4.63
C ARG A 140 -8.59 0.59 5.76
N VAL A 141 -7.28 0.72 5.50
CA VAL A 141 -6.33 1.21 6.49
C VAL A 141 -6.68 2.63 6.91
N LEU A 142 -7.03 3.50 5.95
CA LEU A 142 -7.49 4.86 6.24
C LEU A 142 -8.76 4.87 7.09
N ASP A 143 -9.72 3.99 6.80
CA ASP A 143 -10.93 3.83 7.63
C ASP A 143 -10.60 3.36 9.05
N VAL A 144 -9.63 2.46 9.21
CA VAL A 144 -9.13 1.98 10.51
C VAL A 144 -8.42 3.09 11.30
N LEU A 145 -7.67 3.94 10.60
CA LEU A 145 -6.95 5.08 11.20
C LEU A 145 -7.91 6.21 11.60
N GLY A 146 -9.03 6.37 10.89
CA GLY A 146 -10.03 7.39 11.17
C GLY A 146 -9.51 8.80 10.93
N CYS A 147 -9.90 9.75 11.78
CA CYS A 147 -9.49 11.15 11.62
C CYS A 147 -8.00 11.35 11.94
N PRO A 148 -7.24 12.03 11.06
CA PRO A 148 -5.85 12.39 11.33
C PRO A 148 -5.74 13.47 12.41
N HIS A 149 -4.57 13.58 13.04
CA HIS A 149 -4.31 14.63 14.03
C HIS A 149 -3.91 15.95 13.36
N ILE A 150 -3.18 15.84 12.25
CA ILE A 150 -2.68 16.97 11.49
C ILE A 150 -2.92 16.68 10.01
N ILE A 151 -3.43 17.67 9.29
CA ILE A 151 -3.52 17.67 7.84
C ILE A 151 -2.86 18.96 7.36
N THR A 152 -1.82 18.83 6.55
CA THR A 152 -1.04 19.95 6.03
C THR A 152 -0.87 19.85 4.52
N GLN A 153 -0.66 21.00 3.89
CA GLN A 153 -0.37 21.09 2.47
C GLN A 153 0.55 22.27 2.23
N TYR A 154 1.55 22.07 1.37
CA TYR A 154 2.43 23.14 0.92
C TYR A 154 1.96 23.66 -0.45
N TYR A 155 1.71 24.97 -0.55
CA TYR A 155 1.27 25.61 -1.79
C TYR A 155 1.73 27.07 -1.86
N LEU A 156 2.28 27.49 -3.02
CA LEU A 156 2.81 28.85 -3.23
C LEU A 156 3.75 29.31 -2.10
N GLU A 157 4.70 28.46 -1.74
CA GLU A 157 5.70 28.73 -0.70
C GLU A 157 5.15 28.94 0.71
N ARG A 158 3.92 28.48 0.96
CA ARG A 158 3.27 28.58 2.27
C ARG A 158 2.72 27.25 2.72
N ASP A 159 2.86 27.01 4.01
CA ASP A 159 2.23 25.91 4.71
C ASP A 159 0.78 26.27 5.01
N PHE A 160 -0.13 25.35 4.69
CA PHE A 160 -1.53 25.41 5.06
C PHE A 160 -1.87 24.22 5.93
N TYR A 161 -2.74 24.41 6.91
CA TYR A 161 -3.32 23.32 7.67
C TYR A 161 -4.84 23.28 7.46
N PHE A 162 -5.39 22.08 7.51
CA PHE A 162 -6.82 21.86 7.46
C PHE A 162 -7.35 21.54 8.86
N PRO A 163 -8.31 22.32 9.39
CA PRO A 163 -8.92 22.03 10.69
C PRO A 163 -9.59 20.65 10.69
N VAL A 164 -9.12 19.74 11.54
CA VAL A 164 -9.61 18.35 11.60
C VAL A 164 -11.10 18.27 11.91
N GLU A 165 -11.66 19.24 12.65
CA GLU A 165 -13.11 19.33 12.95
C GLU A 165 -13.99 19.43 11.69
N LYS A 166 -13.45 19.96 10.60
CA LYS A 166 -14.15 20.08 9.31
C LYS A 166 -13.92 18.88 8.39
N PHE A 167 -13.06 17.95 8.80
CA PHE A 167 -12.72 16.80 7.98
C PHE A 167 -13.89 15.82 7.94
N VAL A 168 -14.36 15.52 6.73
CA VAL A 168 -15.42 14.53 6.49
C VAL A 168 -14.82 13.30 5.86
N ASN A 169 -14.37 13.40 4.60
CA ASN A 169 -13.82 12.30 3.81
C ASN A 169 -12.63 12.78 2.97
N TRP A 170 -11.74 11.85 2.62
CA TRP A 170 -10.58 12.12 1.77
C TRP A 170 -10.96 12.61 0.37
N GLU A 171 -12.03 12.09 -0.24
CA GLU A 171 -12.47 12.47 -1.59
C GLU A 171 -12.88 13.95 -1.70
N ARG A 172 -13.48 14.50 -0.64
CA ARG A 172 -13.96 15.89 -0.61
C ARG A 172 -12.87 16.90 -0.30
N LEU A 173 -11.71 16.43 0.16
CA LEU A 173 -10.58 17.29 0.47
C LEU A 173 -9.97 17.79 -0.84
N ASP A 174 -9.83 19.11 -0.97
CA ASP A 174 -9.17 19.73 -2.11
C ASP A 174 -7.66 19.54 -2.01
N VAL A 175 -7.11 18.77 -2.94
CA VAL A 175 -5.68 18.48 -3.07
C VAL A 175 -5.17 19.25 -4.30
N LEU A 176 -4.32 20.26 -4.12
CA LEU A 176 -3.75 20.98 -5.28
C LEU A 176 -2.43 20.35 -5.76
N ASN A 177 -1.59 19.91 -4.83
CA ASN A 177 -0.30 19.30 -5.14
C ASN A 177 -0.11 18.04 -4.29
N THR A 178 0.42 18.22 -3.08
CA THR A 178 0.63 17.15 -2.12
C THR A 178 0.04 17.54 -0.77
N VAL A 179 -0.83 16.67 -0.24
CA VAL A 179 -1.37 16.79 1.11
C VAL A 179 -0.68 15.75 1.98
N TYR A 180 -0.31 16.15 3.19
CA TYR A 180 0.22 15.28 4.21
C TYR A 180 -0.79 15.16 5.35
N ALA A 181 -0.97 13.96 5.86
CA ALA A 181 -1.74 13.73 7.07
C ALA A 181 -0.96 12.82 8.03
N TYR A 182 -1.09 13.09 9.32
CA TYR A 182 -0.33 12.40 10.35
C TYR A 182 -1.20 11.87 11.49
N TRP A 183 -0.89 10.65 11.92
CA TRP A 183 -1.48 10.01 13.10
C TRP A 183 -0.40 9.74 14.15
N SER A 184 -0.35 10.56 15.20
CA SER A 184 0.63 10.44 16.28
C SER A 184 0.56 9.11 17.04
N LYS A 185 -0.66 8.56 17.24
CA LYS A 185 -0.87 7.31 17.98
C LYS A 185 -0.17 6.09 17.36
N ASN A 186 -0.19 6.00 16.04
CA ASN A 186 0.36 4.86 15.29
C ASN A 186 1.67 5.20 14.58
N ASP A 187 2.12 6.46 14.64
CA ASP A 187 3.28 6.99 13.92
C ASP A 187 3.18 6.71 12.40
N VAL A 188 2.04 7.06 11.81
CA VAL A 188 1.73 6.84 10.39
C VAL A 188 1.56 8.16 9.68
N TRP A 189 2.19 8.27 8.51
CA TRP A 189 2.00 9.36 7.57
C TRP A 189 1.21 8.89 6.37
N LEU A 190 0.34 9.77 5.88
CA LEU A 190 -0.30 9.64 4.58
C LEU A 190 0.15 10.81 3.72
N GLN A 191 0.66 10.50 2.54
CA GLN A 191 0.91 11.46 1.47
C GLN A 191 -0.14 11.24 0.37
N ILE A 192 -0.83 12.31 -0.01
CA ILE A 192 -1.80 12.31 -1.11
C ILE A 192 -1.28 13.21 -2.20
N ASN A 193 -0.89 12.63 -3.33
CA ASN A 193 -0.52 13.38 -4.53
C ASN A 193 -1.71 13.46 -5.48
N SER A 194 -2.03 14.66 -5.98
CA SER A 194 -3.02 14.82 -7.04
C SER A 194 -2.35 14.73 -8.41
N PHE A 195 -2.94 13.95 -9.31
CA PHE A 195 -2.53 13.86 -10.71
C PHE A 195 -3.59 14.44 -11.65
N ASP A 196 -3.20 14.63 -12.92
CA ASP A 196 -4.12 15.05 -13.97
C ASP A 196 -5.30 14.09 -14.09
N ARG A 197 -6.48 14.64 -14.43
CA ARG A 197 -7.76 13.92 -14.59
C ARG A 197 -8.39 13.39 -13.30
N GLY A 198 -8.05 13.98 -12.14
CA GLY A 198 -8.71 13.68 -10.86
C GLY A 198 -8.29 12.36 -10.22
N ARG A 199 -7.18 11.77 -10.69
CA ARG A 199 -6.56 10.63 -10.03
C ARG A 199 -5.77 11.10 -8.82
N ARG A 200 -5.78 10.31 -7.76
CA ARG A 200 -5.02 10.57 -6.54
C ARG A 200 -4.15 9.38 -6.23
N GLN A 201 -2.92 9.63 -5.82
CA GLN A 201 -2.06 8.59 -5.27
C GLN A 201 -1.98 8.75 -3.77
N TYR A 202 -2.34 7.68 -3.06
CA TYR A 202 -2.27 7.58 -1.62
C TYR A 202 -1.04 6.76 -1.27
N THR A 203 -0.13 7.35 -0.50
CA THR A 203 1.10 6.69 -0.04
C THR A 203 1.12 6.72 1.49
N LEU A 204 1.01 5.54 2.10
CA LEU A 204 1.18 5.36 3.54
C LEU A 204 2.65 5.11 3.85
N LEU A 205 3.18 5.83 4.84
CA LEU A 205 4.54 5.63 5.35
C LEU A 205 4.47 5.41 6.86
N ALA A 206 5.09 4.34 7.35
CA ALA A 206 5.21 4.09 8.78
C ALA A 206 6.43 3.21 9.09
N LYS A 207 6.80 3.11 10.38
CA LYS A 207 7.83 2.16 10.81
C LYS A 207 7.41 0.70 10.66
N ASN A 208 6.13 0.41 10.85
CA ASN A 208 5.55 -0.93 10.71
C ASN A 208 4.07 -0.82 10.28
N LEU A 209 3.77 -1.14 9.03
CA LEU A 209 2.39 -1.11 8.50
C LEU A 209 1.63 -2.42 8.71
N ALA A 210 2.33 -3.53 9.01
CA ALA A 210 1.74 -4.86 9.10
C ALA A 210 0.50 -4.98 10.00
N PRO A 211 0.45 -4.46 11.24
CA PRO A 211 -0.74 -4.62 12.08
C PRO A 211 -1.98 -3.89 11.52
N LEU A 212 -1.77 -2.76 10.83
CA LEU A 212 -2.85 -2.01 10.19
C LEU A 212 -3.33 -2.73 8.93
N VAL A 213 -2.39 -3.22 8.12
CA VAL A 213 -2.68 -4.02 6.93
C VAL A 213 -3.47 -5.27 7.31
N ASN A 214 -3.00 -6.07 8.28
CA ASN A 214 -3.68 -7.28 8.73
C ASN A 214 -5.11 -7.01 9.22
N LYS A 215 -5.35 -5.86 9.86
CA LYS A 215 -6.69 -5.45 10.29
C LYS A 215 -7.56 -5.05 9.09
N ALA A 216 -6.99 -4.37 8.09
CA ALA A 216 -7.69 -3.94 6.88
C ALA A 216 -8.02 -5.10 5.93
N THR A 217 -7.13 -6.09 5.83
CA THR A 217 -7.24 -7.26 4.95
C THR A 217 -8.01 -8.41 5.58
N HIS A 218 -8.51 -8.25 6.80
CA HIS A 218 -9.38 -9.23 7.45
C HIS A 218 -10.64 -9.52 6.60
N ASP A 219 -11.01 -10.80 6.50
CA ASP A 219 -12.17 -11.28 5.76
C ASP A 219 -12.15 -10.89 4.26
N LEU A 220 -10.94 -10.79 3.70
CA LEU A 220 -10.71 -10.40 2.31
C LEU A 220 -10.21 -11.61 1.51
N ALA A 221 -10.88 -11.89 0.41
CA ALA A 221 -10.59 -12.98 -0.49
C ALA A 221 -10.64 -12.50 -1.94
N ILE A 222 -9.78 -13.08 -2.75
CA ILE A 222 -9.62 -12.77 -4.16
C ILE A 222 -9.85 -14.06 -4.93
N MET A 223 -10.70 -13.98 -5.95
CA MET A 223 -10.95 -15.07 -6.88
C MET A 223 -10.53 -14.64 -8.27
N LEU A 224 -9.60 -15.38 -8.85
CA LEU A 224 -9.12 -15.25 -10.22
C LEU A 224 -9.48 -16.54 -10.95
N SER A 225 -10.67 -16.58 -11.56
CA SER A 225 -11.10 -17.73 -12.35
C SER A 225 -11.50 -17.34 -13.77
N GLY A 226 -10.72 -17.80 -14.75
CA GLY A 226 -10.82 -17.39 -16.15
C GLY A 226 -10.96 -15.86 -16.29
N TYR A 227 -12.12 -15.40 -16.78
CA TYR A 227 -12.42 -13.98 -16.98
C TYR A 227 -13.06 -13.28 -15.77
N GLN A 228 -13.44 -14.03 -14.73
CA GLN A 228 -14.07 -13.47 -13.55
C GLN A 228 -13.01 -13.15 -12.49
N THR A 229 -12.88 -11.86 -12.21
CA THR A 229 -12.06 -11.36 -11.12
C THR A 229 -12.98 -10.79 -10.05
N ARG A 230 -12.84 -11.26 -8.81
CA ARG A 230 -13.63 -10.77 -7.68
C ARG A 230 -12.74 -10.55 -6.49
N VAL A 231 -12.89 -9.38 -5.86
CA VAL A 231 -12.28 -9.05 -4.57
C VAL A 231 -13.42 -8.80 -3.60
N GLY A 232 -13.48 -9.54 -2.51
CA GLY A 232 -14.60 -9.49 -1.59
C GLY A 232 -14.44 -10.41 -0.38
N LYS A 233 -15.56 -10.83 0.19
CA LYS A 233 -15.58 -11.76 1.32
C LYS A 233 -15.60 -13.20 0.83
N LEU A 234 -14.98 -14.10 1.60
CA LEU A 234 -15.03 -15.53 1.29
C LEU A 234 -16.38 -16.12 1.73
N TYR A 235 -17.10 -16.69 0.78
CA TYR A 235 -18.31 -17.45 1.06
C TYR A 235 -17.99 -18.94 1.00
N SER A 236 -18.14 -19.64 2.13
CA SER A 236 -18.22 -21.10 2.16
C SER A 236 -19.68 -21.53 2.19
N GLN A 237 -20.04 -22.49 1.34
CA GLN A 237 -21.37 -23.10 1.29
C GLN A 237 -21.58 -24.10 2.43
N PHE A 238 -20.51 -24.75 2.88
CA PHE A 238 -20.56 -25.85 3.85
C PHE A 238 -19.58 -25.57 5.02
N PRO A 239 -20.01 -25.80 6.27
CA PRO A 239 -19.12 -25.69 7.42
C PRO A 239 -18.26 -26.96 7.59
N ILE A 240 -17.13 -26.87 8.30
CA ILE A 240 -16.19 -28.02 8.46
C ILE A 240 -16.90 -29.23 9.12
N ARG A 241 -17.78 -28.98 10.08
CA ARG A 241 -18.57 -30.02 10.77
C ARG A 241 -19.49 -30.85 9.87
N SER A 242 -19.75 -30.41 8.64
CA SER A 242 -20.62 -31.13 7.70
C SER A 242 -19.90 -32.25 6.95
N PHE A 243 -18.56 -32.24 6.95
CA PHE A 243 -17.74 -33.27 6.33
C PHE A 243 -17.65 -34.53 7.20
N PRO A 244 -17.38 -35.72 6.63
CA PRO A 244 -17.15 -36.96 7.38
C PRO A 244 -16.05 -36.84 8.44
N GLU A 245 -16.12 -37.69 9.48
CA GLU A 245 -15.20 -37.68 10.63
C GLU A 245 -13.72 -37.83 10.21
N ASP A 246 -13.42 -38.67 9.23
CA ASP A 246 -12.07 -38.84 8.68
C ASP A 246 -11.50 -37.52 8.14
N ILE A 247 -12.33 -36.73 7.47
CA ILE A 247 -11.96 -35.42 6.91
C ILE A 247 -11.85 -34.37 8.02
N GLN A 248 -12.67 -34.44 9.06
CA GLN A 248 -12.54 -33.57 10.23
C GLN A 248 -11.22 -33.83 10.96
N ASN A 249 -10.87 -35.10 11.21
CA ASN A 249 -9.59 -35.47 11.80
C ASN A 249 -8.40 -34.98 10.96
N PHE A 250 -8.49 -35.10 9.63
CA PHE A 250 -7.50 -34.52 8.72
C PHE A 250 -7.43 -32.99 8.81
N THR A 251 -8.58 -32.33 8.94
CA THR A 251 -8.66 -30.87 9.09
C THR A 251 -7.99 -30.40 10.38
N ASP A 252 -8.13 -31.16 11.48
CA ASP A 252 -7.45 -30.87 12.73
C ASP A 252 -5.92 -31.00 12.60
N LEU A 253 -5.44 -32.00 11.85
CA LEU A 253 -4.01 -32.13 11.53
C LEU A 253 -3.51 -30.94 10.70
N VAL A 254 -4.28 -30.51 9.71
CA VAL A 254 -3.97 -29.31 8.90
C VAL A 254 -3.92 -28.07 9.79
N GLN A 255 -4.88 -27.89 10.69
CA GLN A 255 -4.91 -26.77 11.63
C GLN A 255 -3.67 -26.74 12.54
N GLN A 256 -3.26 -27.88 13.08
CA GLN A 256 -2.04 -27.98 13.88
C GLN A 256 -0.79 -27.66 13.05
N ALA A 257 -0.73 -28.12 11.80
CA ALA A 257 0.39 -27.86 10.91
C ALA A 257 0.51 -26.37 10.54
N ILE A 258 -0.62 -25.68 10.29
CA ILE A 258 -0.66 -24.22 10.02
C ILE A 258 -0.03 -23.42 11.17
N LEU A 259 -0.20 -23.85 12.42
CA LEU A 259 0.35 -23.15 13.59
C LEU A 259 1.85 -23.44 13.79
N ASN A 260 2.33 -24.60 13.37
CA ASN A 260 3.70 -25.05 13.62
C ASN A 260 4.68 -24.69 12.49
N GLN A 261 4.18 -24.56 11.26
CA GLN A 261 5.01 -24.36 10.07
C GLN A 261 4.73 -22.99 9.45
N LYS A 262 5.78 -22.33 8.96
CA LYS A 262 5.64 -21.04 8.24
C LYS A 262 5.07 -21.23 6.84
N GLN A 263 5.39 -22.36 6.23
CA GLN A 263 4.94 -22.75 4.91
C GLN A 263 4.31 -24.14 5.03
N LEU A 264 3.08 -24.27 4.54
CA LEU A 264 2.36 -25.53 4.52
C LEU A 264 1.71 -25.72 3.16
N ALA A 265 1.94 -26.87 2.54
CA ALA A 265 1.24 -27.27 1.33
C ALA A 265 0.41 -28.53 1.56
N VAL A 266 -0.90 -28.43 1.31
CA VAL A 266 -1.87 -29.51 1.48
C VAL A 266 -2.46 -29.90 0.14
N LEU A 267 -2.40 -31.17 -0.21
CA LEU A 267 -3.00 -31.72 -1.43
C LEU A 267 -4.17 -32.65 -1.08
N VAL A 268 -5.34 -32.38 -1.64
CA VAL A 268 -6.50 -33.26 -1.53
C VAL A 268 -6.84 -33.85 -2.90
N HIS A 269 -6.96 -35.17 -2.97
CA HIS A 269 -7.30 -35.88 -4.21
C HIS A 269 -8.52 -36.79 -4.05
N GLY A 270 -9.18 -37.15 -5.15
CA GLY A 270 -10.33 -38.07 -5.13
C GLY A 270 -11.28 -37.86 -6.31
N GLU A 271 -12.32 -38.67 -6.43
CA GLU A 271 -13.30 -38.56 -7.52
C GLU A 271 -13.98 -37.17 -7.57
N PRO A 272 -14.40 -36.69 -8.75
CA PRO A 272 -15.27 -35.52 -8.84
C PRO A 272 -16.55 -35.70 -7.99
N GLY A 273 -16.99 -34.64 -7.31
CA GLY A 273 -18.16 -34.70 -6.43
C GLY A 273 -17.88 -35.16 -4.99
N THR A 274 -16.63 -35.37 -4.59
CA THR A 274 -16.28 -35.70 -3.18
C THR A 274 -16.15 -34.47 -2.27
N GLY A 275 -16.49 -33.26 -2.74
CA GLY A 275 -16.50 -32.06 -1.92
C GLY A 275 -15.15 -31.38 -1.68
N LYS A 276 -14.09 -31.76 -2.42
CA LYS A 276 -12.72 -31.22 -2.27
C LYS A 276 -12.66 -29.68 -2.26
N THR A 277 -13.28 -29.04 -3.25
CA THR A 277 -13.32 -27.56 -3.35
C THR A 277 -14.17 -26.92 -2.26
N ALA A 278 -15.24 -27.59 -1.83
CA ALA A 278 -16.05 -27.11 -0.71
C ALA A 278 -15.26 -27.16 0.61
N TRP A 279 -14.45 -28.21 0.80
CA TRP A 279 -13.58 -28.35 1.96
C TRP A 279 -12.50 -27.26 2.02
N THR A 280 -11.81 -26.97 0.92
CA THR A 280 -10.78 -25.90 0.91
C THR A 280 -11.37 -24.54 1.24
N GLN A 281 -12.57 -24.23 0.74
CA GLN A 281 -13.30 -23.00 1.07
C GLN A 281 -13.75 -22.97 2.54
N ALA A 282 -14.19 -24.11 3.09
CA ALA A 282 -14.58 -24.23 4.50
C ALA A 282 -13.37 -24.00 5.43
N VAL A 283 -12.24 -24.67 5.16
CA VAL A 283 -10.98 -24.49 5.88
C VAL A 283 -10.50 -23.05 5.79
N ALA A 284 -10.53 -22.46 4.60
CA ALA A 284 -10.11 -21.08 4.43
C ALA A 284 -10.97 -20.10 5.24
N LYS A 285 -12.30 -20.30 5.27
CA LYS A 285 -13.22 -19.41 5.99
C LYS A 285 -13.19 -19.60 7.51
N GLU A 286 -13.16 -20.84 8.00
CA GLU A 286 -13.30 -21.14 9.43
C GLU A 286 -11.98 -21.19 10.19
N ILE A 287 -10.86 -21.48 9.51
CA ILE A 287 -9.53 -21.60 10.13
C ILE A 287 -8.63 -20.44 9.69
N LEU A 288 -8.43 -20.24 8.39
CA LEU A 288 -7.41 -19.30 7.90
C LEU A 288 -7.81 -17.82 8.03
N VAL A 289 -9.05 -17.46 7.72
CA VAL A 289 -9.53 -16.07 7.86
C VAL A 289 -9.43 -15.57 9.32
N PRO A 290 -9.86 -16.33 10.36
CA PRO A 290 -9.66 -15.92 11.76
C PRO A 290 -8.19 -15.78 12.17
N LEU A 291 -7.28 -16.52 11.54
CA LEU A 291 -5.84 -16.38 11.73
C LEU A 291 -5.25 -15.18 10.96
N GLY A 292 -6.07 -14.46 10.18
CA GLY A 292 -5.68 -13.25 9.45
C GLY A 292 -5.05 -13.53 8.08
N TYR A 293 -5.28 -14.70 7.50
CA TYR A 293 -4.82 -14.99 6.13
C TYR A 293 -5.70 -14.32 5.09
N VAL A 294 -5.05 -13.72 4.09
CA VAL A 294 -5.72 -13.28 2.86
C VAL A 294 -5.81 -14.46 1.90
N ILE A 295 -7.02 -14.75 1.41
CA ILE A 295 -7.27 -15.95 0.60
C ILE A 295 -7.23 -15.60 -0.89
N PHE A 296 -6.43 -16.32 -1.67
CA PHE A 296 -6.32 -16.21 -3.11
C PHE A 296 -6.77 -17.52 -3.75
N ILE A 297 -7.92 -17.51 -4.43
CA ILE A 297 -8.40 -18.63 -5.23
C ILE A 297 -7.91 -18.39 -6.65
N LEU A 298 -6.95 -19.20 -7.10
CA LEU A 298 -6.25 -19.03 -8.36
C LEU A 298 -6.50 -20.22 -9.30
N ASP A 299 -6.84 -19.92 -10.55
CA ASP A 299 -6.81 -20.88 -11.65
C ASP A 299 -5.38 -21.06 -12.19
N HIS A 300 -5.22 -22.07 -13.05
CA HIS A 300 -3.92 -22.44 -13.64
C HIS A 300 -3.19 -21.34 -14.40
N ASP A 301 -3.91 -20.48 -15.12
CA ASP A 301 -3.30 -19.35 -15.82
C ASP A 301 -2.93 -18.20 -14.89
N ALA A 302 -3.66 -18.06 -13.77
CA ALA A 302 -3.40 -17.00 -12.81
C ALA A 302 -2.16 -17.30 -11.97
N ILE A 303 -1.98 -18.55 -11.52
CA ILE A 303 -0.86 -18.87 -10.63
C ILE A 303 0.51 -18.67 -11.30
N ALA A 304 0.61 -18.88 -12.62
CA ALA A 304 1.85 -18.77 -13.36
C ALA A 304 2.46 -17.36 -13.35
N ASN A 305 1.63 -16.33 -13.22
CA ASN A 305 2.05 -14.92 -13.17
C ASN A 305 1.78 -14.29 -11.80
N PHE A 306 1.36 -15.09 -10.81
CA PHE A 306 1.03 -14.59 -9.50
C PHE A 306 2.31 -14.36 -8.69
N VAL A 307 2.49 -13.12 -8.24
CA VAL A 307 3.50 -12.76 -7.25
C VAL A 307 2.78 -12.35 -5.97
N PRO A 308 3.04 -13.02 -4.84
CA PRO A 308 2.46 -12.66 -3.56
C PRO A 308 2.79 -11.20 -3.20
N PRO A 309 1.80 -10.39 -2.79
CA PRO A 309 2.08 -9.02 -2.37
C PRO A 309 2.97 -8.97 -1.12
N THR A 310 4.05 -8.20 -1.18
CA THR A 310 5.06 -8.11 -0.10
C THR A 310 4.52 -7.50 1.20
N TYR A 311 3.51 -6.64 1.10
CA TYR A 311 2.88 -5.99 2.25
C TYR A 311 1.97 -6.91 3.07
N LEU A 312 1.66 -8.12 2.57
CA LEU A 312 0.83 -9.10 3.28
C LEU A 312 1.71 -10.08 4.07
N GLU A 313 1.44 -10.27 5.36
CA GLU A 313 2.20 -11.22 6.18
C GLU A 313 1.67 -12.65 6.08
N ARG A 314 0.36 -12.84 5.86
CA ARG A 314 -0.28 -14.17 5.87
C ARG A 314 -1.09 -14.36 4.60
N ILE A 315 -0.70 -15.33 3.79
CA ILE A 315 -1.27 -15.57 2.47
C ILE A 315 -1.68 -17.03 2.35
N CYS A 316 -2.92 -17.25 1.92
CA CYS A 316 -3.38 -18.58 1.53
C CYS A 316 -3.65 -18.61 0.03
N ILE A 317 -3.10 -19.60 -0.66
CA ILE A 317 -3.35 -19.85 -2.08
C ILE A 317 -4.16 -21.13 -2.21
N ILE A 318 -5.37 -21.03 -2.76
CA ILE A 318 -6.21 -22.17 -3.11
C ILE A 318 -6.10 -22.41 -4.60
N ILE A 319 -5.66 -23.62 -4.97
CA ILE A 319 -5.51 -24.07 -6.35
C ILE A 319 -6.53 -25.17 -6.59
N ASN A 320 -7.47 -24.91 -7.49
CA ASN A 320 -8.42 -25.92 -7.93
C ASN A 320 -7.90 -26.65 -9.17
N GLU A 321 -8.15 -27.96 -9.23
CA GLU A 321 -7.77 -28.81 -10.37
C GLU A 321 -6.27 -28.71 -10.68
N ALA A 322 -5.44 -28.92 -9.66
CA ALA A 322 -3.98 -28.85 -9.77
C ALA A 322 -3.41 -29.87 -10.77
N ASP A 323 -4.16 -30.92 -11.12
CA ASP A 323 -3.84 -31.85 -12.21
C ASP A 323 -3.76 -31.18 -13.59
N ASN A 324 -4.45 -30.05 -13.79
CA ASN A 324 -4.32 -29.24 -15.01
C ASN A 324 -3.02 -28.41 -15.04
N LEU A 325 -2.38 -28.16 -13.90
CA LEU A 325 -1.12 -27.41 -13.83
C LEU A 325 0.08 -28.21 -14.36
N ALA A 326 0.01 -29.53 -14.27
CA ALA A 326 1.18 -30.39 -14.33
C ALA A 326 1.13 -31.39 -15.51
N GLN A 327 0.55 -31.00 -16.64
CA GLN A 327 0.55 -31.86 -17.82
C GLN A 327 1.99 -32.14 -18.27
N ASN A 328 2.28 -33.44 -18.42
CA ASN A 328 3.59 -34.03 -18.60
C ASN A 328 4.50 -33.24 -19.57
N ARG A 329 5.75 -33.04 -19.13
CA ARG A 329 6.89 -32.42 -19.85
C ARG A 329 7.22 -33.03 -21.23
N ALA A 330 6.44 -34.02 -21.68
CA ALA A 330 6.72 -34.84 -22.86
C ALA A 330 6.04 -34.34 -24.14
N THR A 331 5.13 -33.37 -24.09
CA THR A 331 4.45 -32.86 -25.29
C THR A 331 4.32 -31.33 -25.24
N GLU A 332 5.07 -30.68 -26.15
CA GLU A 332 4.95 -29.27 -26.57
C GLU A 332 5.64 -28.14 -25.75
N VAL A 333 6.90 -27.89 -26.16
CA VAL A 333 7.56 -26.60 -26.45
C VAL A 333 7.46 -25.45 -25.43
N ALA A 334 8.55 -25.29 -24.67
CA ALA A 334 9.18 -24.07 -24.14
C ALA A 334 8.40 -23.08 -23.25
N GLN A 335 7.09 -22.86 -23.44
CA GLN A 335 6.31 -21.90 -22.65
C GLN A 335 5.74 -22.50 -21.35
N TYR A 336 5.50 -23.80 -21.32
CA TYR A 336 5.05 -24.50 -20.11
C TYR A 336 6.13 -24.66 -19.04
N ASN A 337 7.42 -24.67 -19.44
CA ASN A 337 8.54 -24.85 -18.51
C ASN A 337 8.60 -23.72 -17.47
N ASN A 338 8.41 -22.47 -17.89
CA ASN A 338 8.45 -21.31 -17.00
C ASN A 338 7.27 -21.30 -16.01
N LYS A 339 6.07 -21.72 -16.45
CA LYS A 339 4.87 -21.77 -15.58
C LYS A 339 5.05 -22.80 -14.47
N THR A 340 5.49 -24.00 -14.81
CA THR A 340 5.70 -25.08 -13.84
C THR A 340 6.85 -24.77 -12.89
N GLU A 341 7.92 -24.13 -13.37
CA GLU A 341 9.02 -23.65 -12.52
C GLU A 341 8.58 -22.56 -11.54
N HIS A 342 7.76 -21.60 -11.98
CA HIS A 342 7.18 -20.58 -11.09
C HIS A 342 6.31 -21.21 -9.99
N ILE A 343 5.46 -22.16 -10.34
CA ILE A 343 4.61 -22.86 -9.35
C ILE A 343 5.48 -23.68 -8.37
N LEU A 344 6.49 -24.38 -8.90
CA LEU A 344 7.41 -25.15 -8.07
C LEU A 344 8.19 -24.26 -7.11
N SER A 345 8.60 -23.08 -7.56
CA SER A 345 9.32 -22.12 -6.74
C SER A 345 8.42 -21.36 -5.75
N LEU A 346 7.11 -21.23 -6.03
CA LEU A 346 6.10 -20.85 -5.04
C LEU A 346 5.96 -21.95 -3.97
N LEU A 347 5.91 -23.23 -4.36
CA LEU A 347 5.81 -24.36 -3.43
C LEU A 347 7.09 -24.61 -2.63
N ASP A 348 8.27 -24.34 -3.20
CA ASP A 348 9.56 -24.45 -2.54
C ASP A 348 9.85 -23.27 -1.58
N GLY A 349 9.03 -22.21 -1.63
CA GLY A 349 9.28 -20.99 -0.86
C GLY A 349 10.40 -20.11 -1.42
N THR A 350 11.05 -20.51 -2.53
CA THR A 350 12.22 -19.81 -3.08
C THR A 350 11.86 -18.47 -3.73
N LEU A 351 10.68 -18.36 -4.36
CA LEU A 351 10.19 -17.06 -4.84
C LEU A 351 9.92 -16.08 -3.70
N TYR A 352 9.52 -16.57 -2.53
CA TYR A 352 9.33 -15.75 -1.34
C TYR A 352 10.67 -15.26 -0.79
N GLN A 353 11.70 -16.11 -0.85
CA GLN A 353 13.04 -15.78 -0.37
C GLN A 353 13.77 -14.82 -1.32
N SER A 354 13.49 -14.84 -2.63
CA SER A 354 14.17 -14.02 -3.64
C SER A 354 13.57 -12.62 -3.84
N VAL A 355 12.32 -12.40 -3.43
CA VAL A 355 11.68 -11.06 -3.44
C VAL A 355 11.99 -10.28 -2.15
N ILE A 356 12.84 -10.83 -1.27
CA ILE A 356 13.44 -10.11 -0.15
C ILE A 356 14.42 -9.08 -0.73
N ASP A 357 13.89 -7.89 -0.96
CA ASP A 357 14.57 -6.74 -1.52
C ASP A 357 15.79 -6.33 -0.66
N ASP A 358 16.76 -5.68 -1.30
CA ASP A 358 18.04 -5.15 -0.76
C ASP A 358 17.90 -4.22 0.46
N SER A 359 16.68 -3.96 0.93
CA SER A 359 16.30 -3.11 2.06
C SER A 359 16.40 -3.81 3.44
N GLY A 360 16.74 -5.11 3.47
CA GLY A 360 16.98 -5.86 4.71
C GLY A 360 15.71 -6.16 5.52
N ILE A 361 14.56 -6.18 4.87
CA ILE A 361 13.27 -6.43 5.52
C ILE A 361 13.00 -7.95 5.50
N HIS A 362 13.29 -8.62 6.62
CA HIS A 362 12.84 -9.98 6.88
C HIS A 362 11.35 -9.98 7.26
N ILE A 363 10.43 -9.71 6.32
CA ILE A 363 9.02 -10.05 6.56
C ILE A 363 8.92 -11.56 6.48
N GLN A 364 8.71 -12.20 7.63
CA GLN A 364 8.47 -13.65 7.73
C GLN A 364 7.03 -13.94 7.27
N GLN A 365 6.79 -13.88 5.96
CA GLN A 365 5.49 -14.23 5.40
C GLN A 365 5.15 -15.69 5.74
N GLN A 366 3.90 -15.94 6.13
CA GLN A 366 3.34 -17.27 6.31
C GLN A 366 2.51 -17.64 5.09
N LEU A 367 2.81 -18.80 4.50
CA LEU A 367 2.17 -19.28 3.29
C LEU A 367 1.43 -20.59 3.55
N VAL A 368 0.15 -20.64 3.19
CA VAL A 368 -0.61 -21.90 3.16
C VAL A 368 -1.11 -22.15 1.74
N VAL A 369 -0.70 -23.25 1.13
CA VAL A 369 -1.17 -23.65 -0.20
C VAL A 369 -2.12 -24.82 -0.05
N LEU A 370 -3.38 -24.64 -0.46
CA LEU A 370 -4.40 -25.69 -0.50
C LEU A 370 -4.65 -26.09 -1.95
N MET A 371 -4.37 -27.34 -2.29
CA MET A 371 -4.50 -27.86 -3.65
C MET A 371 -5.57 -28.94 -3.69
N THR A 372 -6.40 -28.91 -4.74
CA THR A 372 -7.32 -30.02 -5.05
C THR A 372 -6.99 -30.62 -6.40
N CYS A 373 -7.00 -31.94 -6.53
CA CYS A 373 -6.87 -32.63 -7.81
C CYS A 373 -7.86 -33.79 -7.92
N ASN A 374 -8.15 -34.23 -9.14
CA ASN A 374 -8.99 -35.41 -9.34
C ASN A 374 -8.16 -36.69 -9.27
N THR A 375 -7.01 -36.71 -9.94
CA THR A 375 -6.07 -37.84 -9.92
C THR A 375 -4.65 -37.36 -9.65
N THR A 376 -3.90 -38.13 -8.85
CA THR A 376 -2.49 -37.86 -8.56
C THR A 376 -1.56 -38.30 -9.68
N GLU A 377 -1.98 -39.22 -10.54
CA GLU A 377 -1.18 -39.75 -11.66
C GLU A 377 -0.78 -38.69 -12.70
N ARG A 378 -1.60 -37.64 -12.84
CA ARG A 378 -1.36 -36.55 -13.79
C ARG A 378 -0.43 -35.46 -13.24
N LEU A 379 -0.11 -35.50 -11.94
CA LEU A 379 0.76 -34.51 -11.33
C LEU A 379 2.23 -34.83 -11.62
N ASP A 380 3.04 -33.79 -11.85
CA ASP A 380 4.50 -33.94 -11.97
C ASP A 380 5.02 -34.55 -10.66
N PRO A 381 5.72 -35.70 -10.71
CA PRO A 381 6.31 -36.31 -9.52
C PRO A 381 7.21 -35.35 -8.71
N ALA A 382 7.72 -34.30 -9.35
CA ALA A 382 8.48 -33.25 -8.69
C ALA A 382 7.61 -32.43 -7.71
N MET A 383 6.31 -32.24 -7.96
CA MET A 383 5.39 -31.52 -7.05
C MET A 383 5.14 -32.31 -5.77
N LEU A 384 5.11 -33.64 -5.85
CA LEU A 384 4.80 -34.55 -4.73
C LEU A 384 5.99 -34.82 -3.79
N ARG A 385 7.13 -34.16 -4.02
CA ARG A 385 8.31 -34.35 -3.17
C ARG A 385 8.10 -33.71 -1.80
N LYS A 386 8.66 -34.35 -0.77
CA LYS A 386 8.66 -33.84 0.60
C LYS A 386 9.28 -32.44 0.65
N GLY A 387 8.57 -31.48 1.23
CA GLY A 387 8.93 -30.06 1.25
C GLY A 387 8.14 -29.19 0.26
N ARG A 388 7.43 -29.79 -0.70
CA ARG A 388 6.48 -29.11 -1.62
C ARG A 388 5.03 -29.45 -1.36
N VAL A 389 4.78 -30.67 -0.88
CA VAL A 389 3.50 -31.13 -0.33
C VAL A 389 3.81 -31.78 1.01
N ASP A 390 3.23 -31.25 2.09
CA ASP A 390 3.47 -31.70 3.45
C ASP A 390 2.40 -32.68 3.91
N LEU A 391 1.14 -32.41 3.54
CA LEU A 391 -0.02 -33.23 3.89
C LEU A 391 -0.79 -33.62 2.64
N MET A 392 -1.20 -34.89 2.58
CA MET A 392 -2.02 -35.41 1.49
C MET A 392 -3.17 -36.26 2.05
N CYS A 393 -4.36 -36.11 1.48
CA CYS A 393 -5.54 -36.90 1.86
C CYS A 393 -6.38 -37.27 0.62
N GLU A 394 -6.88 -38.51 0.63
CA GLU A 394 -7.81 -39.02 -0.38
C GLU A 394 -9.26 -38.89 0.10
N PHE A 395 -10.09 -38.21 -0.68
CA PHE A 395 -11.52 -38.08 -0.43
C PHE A 395 -12.26 -39.16 -1.22
N THR A 396 -12.70 -40.21 -0.52
CA THR A 396 -13.36 -41.39 -1.11
C THR A 396 -14.88 -41.29 -1.15
N GLN A 397 -15.48 -40.52 -0.24
CA GLN A 397 -16.93 -40.41 -0.10
C GLN A 397 -17.48 -39.26 -0.96
N ARG A 398 -18.56 -39.53 -1.71
CA ARG A 398 -19.27 -38.48 -2.46
C ARG A 398 -19.98 -37.54 -1.49
N PHE A 399 -19.73 -36.25 -1.68
CA PHE A 399 -20.28 -35.18 -0.88
C PHE A 399 -21.34 -34.50 -1.75
N VAL A 400 -22.59 -34.96 -1.54
CA VAL A 400 -23.81 -34.73 -2.34
C VAL A 400 -23.96 -35.61 -3.58
#